data_AF-A0A2I0PLC2-F1
#
_entry.id   AF-A0A2I0PLC2-F1
#
_cell.length_a   1.000
_cell.length_b   1.000
_cell.length_c   1.000
_cell.angle_alpha   90.00
_cell.angle_beta   90.00
_cell.angle_gamma   90.00
#
_symmetry.space_group_name_H-M   'P 1'
#
loop_
_entity.id
_entity.type
_entity.pdbx_description
1 polymer ?
#
loop_
_entity_poly.entity_id
_entity_poly.type
_entity_poly.pdbx_seq_one_letter_code
_entity_poly.pdbx_strand_id
1 'polypeptide(L)'
;MSKNPLIKFKKDLKDPKKHEIVKNWILNLLPSRKIIFLGLFFYFLGLFLASGFPVKSPIPFGFGFLTGNLNVQISDPTWTLEYFRMQFLDYLGNVTGNIFMSNMQVVLLCIFSGFYIIPSILFGLLSFSGALIYTLTTNMGIKGIVMYLGLFHLHLEILAALLAIDAFIVFYKSIILSIWKISFKPFKESFQKEFFPLIFKITMILALAAVLEVFWSTWWVYVFTHPYVSWWDFYLGVFSAKVF
;
A
#
# COMPACT_ATOMS: atom_id res chain seq x y z
N MET A 1 -22.62 -36.03 15.90
CA MET A 1 -21.14 -35.99 15.85
C MET A 1 -20.70 -34.66 15.22
N SER A 2 -20.25 -33.72 16.06
CA SER A 2 -19.71 -32.43 15.63
C SER A 2 -18.36 -32.66 14.92
N LYS A 3 -18.27 -32.33 13.62
CA LYS A 3 -16.98 -32.35 12.90
C LYS A 3 -16.11 -31.24 13.48
N ASN A 4 -15.09 -31.61 14.25
CA ASN A 4 -14.14 -30.70 14.87
C ASN A 4 -13.62 -29.69 13.81
N PRO A 5 -13.88 -28.37 13.97
CA PRO A 5 -13.58 -27.36 12.95
C PRO A 5 -12.08 -27.30 12.60
N LEU A 6 -11.19 -27.68 13.52
CA LEU A 6 -9.75 -27.81 13.28
C LEU A 6 -9.39 -28.92 12.28
N ILE A 7 -10.17 -30.00 12.23
CA ILE A 7 -9.97 -31.11 11.29
C ILE A 7 -10.45 -30.69 9.89
N LYS A 8 -11.55 -29.93 9.81
CA LYS A 8 -12.03 -29.33 8.55
C LYS A 8 -11.02 -28.32 7.99
N PHE A 9 -10.49 -27.44 8.85
CA PHE A 9 -9.47 -26.45 8.48
C PHE A 9 -8.17 -27.09 7.99
N LYS A 10 -7.67 -28.14 8.66
CA LYS A 10 -6.50 -28.90 8.19
C LYS A 10 -6.73 -29.63 6.86
N LYS A 11 -7.94 -30.11 6.59
CA LYS A 11 -8.31 -30.72 5.30
C LYS A 11 -8.39 -29.68 4.19
N ASP A 12 -8.96 -28.51 4.49
CA ASP A 12 -9.08 -27.38 3.56
C ASP A 12 -7.70 -26.79 3.19
N LEU A 13 -6.73 -26.80 4.11
CA LEU A 13 -5.34 -26.42 3.87
C LEU A 13 -4.56 -27.41 2.98
N LYS A 14 -5.04 -28.65 2.81
CA LYS A 14 -4.39 -29.69 1.99
C LYS A 14 -5.05 -29.88 0.62
N ASP A 15 -6.10 -29.13 0.30
CA ASP A 15 -6.80 -29.25 -0.98
C ASP A 15 -6.00 -28.55 -2.10
N PRO A 16 -5.38 -29.29 -3.04
CA PRO A 16 -4.57 -28.72 -4.10
C PRO A 16 -5.37 -27.73 -4.98
N LYS A 17 -6.69 -27.88 -5.07
CA LYS A 17 -7.55 -26.94 -5.83
C LYS A 17 -7.65 -25.57 -5.17
N LYS A 18 -7.62 -25.49 -3.83
CA LYS A 18 -7.63 -24.20 -3.10
C LYS A 18 -6.31 -23.47 -3.25
N HIS A 19 -5.19 -24.20 -3.25
CA HIS A 19 -3.87 -23.64 -3.54
C HIS A 19 -3.80 -23.12 -4.98
N GLU A 20 -4.42 -23.82 -5.92
CA GLU A 20 -4.48 -23.39 -7.32
C GLU A 20 -5.31 -22.10 -7.50
N ILE A 21 -6.42 -21.95 -6.76
CA ILE A 21 -7.22 -20.71 -6.75
C ILE A 21 -6.43 -19.54 -6.19
N VAL A 22 -5.77 -19.69 -5.03
CA VAL A 22 -4.97 -18.63 -4.41
C VAL A 22 -3.76 -18.28 -5.28
N LYS A 23 -3.08 -19.28 -5.84
CA LYS A 23 -1.97 -19.08 -6.77
C LYS A 23 -2.42 -18.35 -8.04
N ASN A 24 -3.55 -18.75 -8.62
CA ASN A 24 -4.11 -18.06 -9.79
C ASN A 24 -4.55 -16.63 -9.45
N TRP A 25 -5.07 -16.40 -8.24
CA TRP A 25 -5.40 -15.06 -7.77
C TRP A 25 -4.15 -14.18 -7.63
N ILE A 26 -3.10 -14.68 -6.97
CA ILE A 26 -1.81 -13.96 -6.80
C ILE A 26 -1.13 -13.70 -8.15
N LEU A 27 -1.07 -14.70 -9.04
CA LEU A 27 -0.49 -14.52 -10.38
C LEU A 27 -1.25 -13.49 -11.20
N ASN A 28 -2.56 -13.38 -11.00
CA ASN A 28 -3.39 -12.37 -11.64
C ASN A 28 -3.27 -10.97 -11.02
N LEU A 29 -2.57 -10.81 -9.89
CA LEU A 29 -2.29 -9.50 -9.28
C LEU A 29 -0.96 -8.91 -9.75
N LEU A 30 -0.13 -9.67 -10.47
CA LEU A 30 1.18 -9.20 -10.90
C LEU A 30 1.06 -8.19 -12.05
N PRO A 31 1.78 -7.05 -11.99
CA PRO A 31 1.90 -6.14 -13.10
C PRO A 31 2.60 -6.80 -14.30
N SER A 32 2.48 -6.19 -15.47
CA SER A 32 3.19 -6.66 -16.65
C SER A 32 4.71 -6.60 -16.44
N ARG A 33 5.45 -7.54 -17.04
CA ARG A 33 6.91 -7.66 -16.87
C ARG A 33 7.65 -6.35 -17.15
N LYS A 34 7.21 -5.60 -18.16
CA LYS A 34 7.80 -4.30 -18.53
C LYS A 34 7.67 -3.28 -17.40
N ILE A 35 6.50 -3.24 -16.76
CA ILE A 35 6.24 -2.33 -15.64
C ILE A 35 7.00 -2.76 -14.38
N ILE A 36 7.16 -4.07 -14.15
CA ILE A 36 8.04 -4.57 -13.08
C ILE A 36 9.48 -4.09 -13.29
N PHE A 37 10.04 -4.22 -14.50
CA PHE A 37 11.39 -3.73 -14.80
C PHE A 37 11.53 -2.22 -14.62
N LEU A 38 10.52 -1.46 -15.04
CA LEU A 38 10.46 -0.01 -14.80
C LEU A 38 10.46 0.29 -13.30
N GLY A 39 9.66 -0.44 -12.52
CA GLY A 39 9.61 -0.34 -11.06
C GLY A 39 10.96 -0.59 -10.41
N LEU A 40 11.63 -1.68 -10.80
CA LEU A 40 12.96 -2.03 -10.31
C LEU A 40 14.00 -0.97 -10.67
N PHE A 41 13.95 -0.44 -11.89
CA PHE A 41 14.86 0.63 -12.32
C PHE A 41 14.75 1.86 -11.41
N PHE A 42 13.53 2.36 -11.16
CA PHE A 42 13.32 3.53 -10.30
C PHE A 42 13.60 3.25 -8.82
N TYR A 43 13.34 2.04 -8.35
CA TYR A 43 13.73 1.60 -7.02
C TYR A 43 15.26 1.63 -6.84
N PHE A 44 16.02 1.02 -7.75
CA PHE A 44 17.49 1.06 -7.69
C PHE A 44 18.06 2.45 -7.93
N LEU A 45 17.41 3.27 -8.76
CA LEU A 45 17.77 4.67 -8.92
C LEU A 45 17.64 5.43 -7.59
N GLY A 46 16.56 5.22 -6.84
CA GLY A 46 16.37 5.81 -5.52
C GLY A 46 17.46 5.40 -4.52
N LEU A 47 17.79 4.11 -4.49
CA LEU A 47 18.89 3.57 -3.68
C LEU A 47 20.24 4.21 -4.06
N PHE A 48 20.55 4.29 -5.35
CA PHE A 48 21.78 4.89 -5.85
C PHE A 48 21.89 6.37 -5.51
N LEU A 49 20.82 7.14 -5.74
CA LEU A 49 20.78 8.57 -5.43
C LEU A 49 20.99 8.84 -3.93
N ALA A 50 20.36 8.03 -3.06
CA ALA A 50 20.55 8.13 -1.62
C ALA A 50 22.01 7.82 -1.19
N SER A 51 22.71 6.96 -1.93
CA SER A 51 24.11 6.61 -1.65
C SER A 51 25.14 7.62 -2.17
N GLY A 52 24.91 8.22 -3.34
CA GLY A 52 25.85 9.12 -4.01
C GLY A 52 25.75 10.58 -3.56
N PHE A 53 24.58 10.99 -3.09
CA PHE A 53 24.34 12.32 -2.52
C PHE A 53 23.75 12.16 -1.12
N PRO A 54 24.58 11.84 -0.10
CA PRO A 54 24.18 11.85 1.30
C PRO A 54 24.04 13.31 1.78
N VAL A 55 23.30 14.13 1.04
CA VAL A 55 22.96 15.46 1.48
C VAL A 55 21.92 15.28 2.57
N LYS A 56 22.13 15.99 3.69
CA LYS A 56 21.10 16.41 4.66
C LYS A 56 20.02 17.26 3.95
N SER A 57 19.49 16.76 2.83
CA SER A 57 18.50 17.40 2.02
C SER A 57 17.19 16.71 2.38
N PRO A 58 16.18 17.44 2.87
CA PRO A 58 14.81 16.99 2.71
C PRO A 58 14.62 16.93 1.20
N ILE A 59 14.90 15.77 0.60
CA ILE A 59 14.49 15.52 -0.79
C ILE A 59 13.02 15.95 -0.80
N PRO A 60 12.59 16.79 -1.75
CA PRO A 60 11.23 17.32 -1.78
C PRO A 60 10.24 16.22 -2.21
N PHE A 61 10.41 14.99 -1.71
CA PHE A 61 9.31 14.09 -1.42
C PHE A 61 8.52 14.67 -0.24
N GLY A 62 8.03 15.90 -0.41
CA GLY A 62 6.92 16.42 0.37
C GLY A 62 5.61 15.75 -0.04
N PHE A 63 5.63 14.45 -0.33
CA PHE A 63 4.49 13.60 -0.64
C PHE A 63 4.95 12.15 -0.45
N GLY A 64 5.02 11.71 0.80
CA GLY A 64 4.60 10.34 1.05
C GLY A 64 3.10 10.26 0.80
N PHE A 65 2.61 9.03 0.72
CA PHE A 65 1.28 8.67 1.16
C PHE A 65 1.04 8.96 2.67
N LEU A 66 1.80 9.90 3.23
CA LEU A 66 2.12 10.15 4.64
C LEU A 66 1.93 11.65 4.94
N THR A 67 0.80 12.24 4.53
CA THR A 67 0.42 13.61 4.93
C THR A 67 -0.41 13.65 6.22
N GLY A 68 -0.44 12.55 6.98
CA GLY A 68 -1.09 12.51 8.27
C GLY A 68 -0.08 12.62 9.41
N ASN A 69 0.05 13.79 10.03
CA ASN A 69 0.36 13.81 11.45
C ASN A 69 -0.79 13.06 12.16
N LEU A 70 -0.60 11.78 12.46
CA LEU A 70 -1.53 11.00 13.27
C LEU A 70 -1.40 11.45 14.72
N ASN A 71 -2.02 12.59 15.04
CA ASN A 71 -2.26 13.02 16.40
C ASN A 71 -3.37 12.14 16.98
N VAL A 72 -3.01 10.95 17.44
CA VAL A 72 -3.95 10.08 18.13
C VAL A 72 -4.23 10.72 19.51
N GLN A 73 -5.34 11.45 19.61
CA GLN A 73 -5.84 11.93 20.90
C GLN A 73 -6.52 10.77 21.63
N ILE A 74 -5.72 9.98 22.33
CA ILE A 74 -6.22 9.02 23.31
C ILE A 74 -6.49 9.83 24.58
N SER A 75 -7.74 10.26 24.74
CA SER A 75 -8.23 10.80 26.01
C SER A 75 -8.49 9.64 26.97
N ASP A 76 -8.16 9.85 28.25
CA ASP A 76 -8.19 8.86 29.32
C ASP A 76 -9.61 8.25 29.48
N PRO A 77 -9.86 6.98 29.14
CA PRO A 77 -11.22 6.51 28.98
C PRO A 77 -11.74 5.73 30.19
N THR A 78 -12.94 6.09 30.61
CA THR A 78 -13.87 5.07 31.11
C THR A 78 -14.19 4.14 29.94
N TRP A 79 -13.70 2.90 30.03
CA TRP A 79 -13.83 1.86 29.01
C TRP A 79 -15.28 1.53 28.72
N THR A 80 -15.82 2.16 27.68
CA THR A 80 -17.20 1.99 27.24
C THR A 80 -17.22 1.55 25.78
N LEU A 81 -18.32 0.91 25.37
CA LEU A 81 -18.58 0.59 23.97
C LEU A 81 -18.50 1.85 23.08
N GLU A 82 -18.90 3.00 23.63
CA GLU A 82 -18.85 4.30 22.95
C GLU A 82 -17.40 4.75 22.71
N TYR A 83 -16.50 4.57 23.67
CA TYR A 83 -15.07 4.85 23.46
C TYR A 83 -14.48 3.99 22.34
N PHE A 84 -14.78 2.68 22.32
CA PHE A 84 -14.30 1.78 21.26
C PHE A 84 -14.79 2.23 19.88
N ARG A 85 -16.08 2.57 19.77
CA ARG A 85 -16.67 3.10 18.54
C ARG A 85 -15.96 4.39 18.11
N MET A 86 -15.85 5.38 18.99
CA MET A 86 -15.27 6.68 18.65
C MET A 86 -13.81 6.57 18.18
N GLN A 87 -12.98 5.74 18.83
CA GLN A 87 -11.56 5.62 18.50
C GLN A 87 -11.30 4.72 17.30
N PHE A 88 -11.86 3.50 17.27
CA PHE A 88 -11.50 2.51 16.27
C PHE A 88 -12.35 2.57 15.02
N LEU A 89 -13.64 2.91 15.15
CA LEU A 89 -14.54 3.01 14.01
C LEU A 89 -14.56 4.42 13.45
N ASP A 90 -14.82 5.42 14.28
CA ASP A 90 -15.04 6.78 13.79
C ASP A 90 -13.72 7.48 13.47
N TYR A 91 -12.74 7.48 14.39
CA TYR A 91 -11.45 8.14 14.15
C TYR A 91 -10.54 7.36 13.21
N LEU A 92 -10.11 6.14 13.58
CA LEU A 92 -9.20 5.35 12.73
C LEU A 92 -9.85 4.98 11.39
N GLY A 93 -11.15 4.65 11.39
CA GLY A 93 -11.88 4.41 10.15
C GLY A 93 -11.93 5.64 9.23
N ASN A 94 -12.12 6.84 9.78
CA ASN A 94 -12.05 8.08 8.99
C ASN A 94 -10.63 8.33 8.45
N VAL A 95 -9.58 8.11 9.24
CA VAL A 95 -8.18 8.23 8.77
C VAL A 95 -7.91 7.24 7.64
N THR A 96 -8.26 5.96 7.81
CA THR A 96 -8.15 4.93 6.78
C THR A 96 -8.92 5.31 5.51
N GLY A 97 -10.15 5.82 5.65
CA GLY A 97 -10.96 6.27 4.53
C GLY A 97 -10.31 7.43 3.76
N ASN A 98 -9.77 8.42 4.48
CA ASN A 98 -9.09 9.57 3.86
C ASN A 98 -7.82 9.18 3.12
N ILE A 99 -7.02 8.27 3.69
CA ILE A 99 -5.86 7.68 3.02
C ILE A 99 -6.33 7.02 1.72
N PHE A 100 -7.22 6.03 1.81
CA PHE A 100 -7.75 5.32 0.65
C PHE A 100 -8.25 6.27 -0.46
N MET A 101 -9.07 7.26 -0.11
CA MET A 101 -9.61 8.23 -1.07
C MET A 101 -8.50 9.06 -1.72
N SER A 102 -7.48 9.47 -0.95
CA SER A 102 -6.29 10.12 -1.48
C SER A 102 -5.56 9.22 -2.48
N ASN A 103 -5.32 7.93 -2.16
CA ASN A 103 -4.57 7.03 -3.07
C ASN A 103 -5.35 6.86 -4.36
N MET A 104 -6.67 6.68 -4.24
CA MET A 104 -7.56 6.52 -5.37
C MET A 104 -7.55 7.76 -6.27
N GLN A 105 -7.58 8.97 -5.72
CA GLN A 105 -7.48 10.20 -6.51
C GLN A 105 -6.18 10.26 -7.32
N VAL A 106 -5.05 10.00 -6.68
CA VAL A 106 -3.73 9.98 -7.35
C VAL A 106 -3.69 8.91 -8.43
N VAL A 107 -4.19 7.69 -8.15
CA VAL A 107 -4.27 6.61 -9.14
C VAL A 107 -5.12 7.00 -10.34
N LEU A 108 -6.29 7.58 -10.13
CA LEU A 108 -7.17 7.99 -11.23
C LEU A 108 -6.52 9.11 -12.05
N LEU A 109 -5.83 10.06 -11.42
CA LEU A 109 -5.03 11.08 -12.11
C LEU A 109 -3.92 10.44 -12.95
N CYS A 110 -3.19 9.47 -12.41
CA CYS A 110 -2.18 8.71 -13.15
C CYS A 110 -2.79 8.01 -14.37
N ILE A 111 -3.92 7.34 -14.21
CA ILE A 111 -4.57 6.55 -15.27
C ILE A 111 -5.14 7.43 -16.38
N PHE A 112 -5.83 8.52 -16.04
CA PHE A 112 -6.58 9.32 -17.02
C PHE A 112 -5.84 10.54 -17.54
N SER A 113 -4.75 10.96 -16.89
CA SER A 113 -3.94 12.09 -17.37
C SER A 113 -2.51 11.68 -17.72
N GLY A 114 -1.97 10.61 -17.15
CA GLY A 114 -0.56 10.20 -17.31
C GLY A 114 0.47 11.12 -16.64
N PHE A 115 0.14 12.40 -16.43
CA PHE A 115 1.07 13.41 -15.88
C PHE A 115 1.61 13.04 -14.50
N TYR A 116 0.76 12.49 -13.63
CA TYR A 116 1.15 12.14 -12.25
C TYR A 116 1.97 10.84 -12.14
N ILE A 117 2.11 10.05 -13.22
CA ILE A 117 2.88 8.80 -13.18
C ILE A 117 4.34 9.08 -12.83
N ILE A 118 4.95 10.09 -13.47
CA ILE A 118 6.36 10.43 -13.25
C ILE A 118 6.61 10.94 -11.82
N PRO A 119 5.99 12.06 -11.38
CA PRO A 119 6.28 12.61 -10.06
C PRO A 119 5.77 11.74 -8.91
N SER A 120 4.61 11.09 -9.03
CA SER A 120 4.00 10.37 -7.90
C SER A 120 4.38 8.90 -7.84
N ILE A 121 4.40 8.18 -8.96
CA ILE A 121 4.69 6.74 -8.95
C ILE A 121 6.20 6.49 -9.09
N LEU A 122 6.82 7.01 -10.16
CA LEU A 122 8.21 6.69 -10.49
C LEU A 122 9.19 7.30 -9.48
N PHE A 123 9.12 8.61 -9.28
CA PHE A 123 9.97 9.28 -8.30
C PHE A 123 9.37 9.20 -6.88
N GLY A 124 8.11 9.60 -6.72
CA GLY A 124 7.47 9.75 -5.42
C GLY A 124 7.35 8.47 -4.59
N LEU A 125 7.03 7.34 -5.22
CA LEU A 125 6.84 6.07 -4.51
C LEU A 125 8.00 5.11 -4.71
N LEU A 126 8.39 4.82 -5.96
CA LEU A 126 9.39 3.79 -6.26
C LEU A 126 10.80 4.23 -5.87
N SER A 127 11.24 5.43 -6.28
CA SER A 127 12.55 5.94 -5.86
C SER A 127 12.60 6.26 -4.36
N PHE A 128 11.51 6.75 -3.77
CA PHE A 128 11.42 6.88 -2.30
C PHE A 128 11.61 5.55 -1.59
N SER A 129 10.95 4.48 -2.05
CA SER A 129 11.08 3.14 -1.47
C SER A 129 12.52 2.62 -1.51
N GLY A 130 13.22 2.86 -2.63
CA GLY A 130 14.64 2.54 -2.78
C GLY A 130 15.56 3.36 -1.87
N ALA A 131 15.28 4.66 -1.72
CA ALA A 131 15.99 5.52 -0.78
C ALA A 131 15.74 5.11 0.69
N LEU A 132 14.49 4.76 1.01
CA LEU A 132 14.08 4.34 2.35
C LEU A 132 14.81 3.07 2.80
N ILE A 133 14.89 2.03 1.95
CA ILE A 133 15.64 0.83 2.30
C ILE A 133 17.13 1.15 2.51
N TYR A 134 17.72 2.05 1.71
CA TYR A 134 19.11 2.44 1.86
C TYR A 134 19.32 3.12 3.23
N THR A 135 18.52 4.14 3.54
CA THR A 135 18.59 4.87 4.81
C THR A 135 18.37 3.96 6.01
N LEU A 136 17.40 3.04 5.95
CA LEU A 136 17.15 2.08 7.03
C LEU A 136 18.32 1.12 7.21
N THR A 137 18.90 0.62 6.12
CA THR A 137 20.01 -0.34 6.18
C THR A 137 21.32 0.28 6.59
N THR A 138 21.61 1.53 6.19
CA THR A 138 22.81 2.24 6.63
C THR A 138 22.75 2.61 8.12
N ASN A 139 21.58 3.01 8.61
CA ASN A 139 21.43 3.42 10.01
C ASN A 139 21.23 2.24 10.99
N MET A 140 20.58 1.16 10.54
CA MET A 140 20.12 0.07 11.42
C MET A 140 20.61 -1.33 11.00
N GLY A 141 21.42 -1.43 9.94
CA GLY A 141 21.91 -2.69 9.41
C GLY A 141 20.77 -3.63 8.98
N ILE A 142 20.89 -4.92 9.30
CA ILE A 142 19.89 -5.95 8.95
C ILE A 142 18.51 -5.65 9.56
N LYS A 143 18.44 -4.99 10.72
CA LYS A 143 17.16 -4.60 11.33
C LYS A 143 16.37 -3.65 10.43
N GLY A 144 17.06 -2.78 9.69
CA GLY A 144 16.43 -1.89 8.71
C GLY A 144 15.73 -2.65 7.58
N ILE A 145 16.28 -3.79 7.13
CA ILE A 145 15.64 -4.66 6.14
C ILE A 145 14.33 -5.23 6.70
N VAL A 146 14.36 -5.73 7.94
CA VAL A 146 13.18 -6.29 8.60
C VAL A 146 12.09 -5.23 8.78
N MET A 147 12.47 -4.00 9.17
CA MET A 147 11.53 -2.89 9.28
C MET A 147 10.89 -2.54 7.93
N TYR A 148 11.69 -2.44 6.86
CA TYR A 148 11.18 -2.17 5.52
C TYR A 148 10.23 -3.27 5.02
N LEU A 149 10.57 -4.54 5.25
CA LEU A 149 9.66 -5.66 4.94
C LEU A 149 8.38 -5.63 5.79
N GLY A 150 8.47 -5.11 7.01
CA GLY A 150 7.34 -4.89 7.90
C GLY A 150 6.38 -3.79 7.44
N LEU A 151 6.77 -2.91 6.50
CA LEU A 151 5.89 -1.90 5.91
C LEU A 151 4.94 -2.52 4.85
N PHE A 152 4.07 -3.45 5.28
CA PHE A 152 3.19 -4.18 4.36
C PHE A 152 2.30 -3.28 3.50
N HIS A 153 1.85 -2.15 4.04
CA HIS A 153 1.07 -1.16 3.28
C HIS A 153 1.87 -0.63 2.09
N LEU A 154 3.15 -0.27 2.27
CA LEU A 154 4.01 0.28 1.22
C LEU A 154 4.18 -0.71 0.05
N HIS A 155 4.34 -2.00 0.34
CA HIS A 155 4.43 -3.03 -0.70
C HIS A 155 3.13 -3.16 -1.51
N LEU A 156 1.98 -3.03 -0.86
CA LEU A 156 0.67 -3.02 -1.53
C LEU A 156 0.46 -1.74 -2.35
N GLU A 157 0.91 -0.58 -1.85
CA GLU A 157 0.86 0.67 -2.59
C GLU A 157 1.73 0.63 -3.84
N ILE A 158 2.94 0.08 -3.74
CA ILE A 158 3.81 -0.15 -4.90
C ILE A 158 3.10 -1.05 -5.91
N LEU A 159 2.48 -2.15 -5.45
CA LEU A 159 1.73 -3.04 -6.33
C LEU A 159 0.57 -2.33 -7.04
N ALA A 160 -0.24 -1.57 -6.29
CA ALA A 160 -1.34 -0.79 -6.84
C ALA A 160 -0.86 0.26 -7.86
N ALA A 161 0.25 0.94 -7.57
CA ALA A 161 0.83 1.94 -8.45
C ALA A 161 1.35 1.33 -9.76
N LEU A 162 2.02 0.18 -9.70
CA LEU A 162 2.44 -0.54 -10.91
C LEU A 162 1.23 -1.00 -11.75
N LEU A 163 0.18 -1.51 -11.11
CA LEU A 163 -1.08 -1.86 -11.79
C LEU A 163 -1.77 -0.62 -12.39
N ALA A 164 -1.64 0.56 -11.77
CA ALA A 164 -2.16 1.81 -12.32
C ALA A 164 -1.44 2.19 -13.62
N ILE A 165 -0.14 1.91 -13.77
CA ILE A 165 0.56 2.11 -15.04
C ILE A 165 0.06 1.11 -16.11
N ASP A 166 -0.17 -0.14 -15.75
CA ASP A 166 -0.80 -1.10 -16.68
C ASP A 166 -2.20 -0.62 -17.11
N ALA A 167 -3.02 -0.13 -16.17
CA ALA A 167 -4.34 0.41 -16.46
C ALA A 167 -4.28 1.66 -17.38
N PHE A 168 -3.32 2.55 -17.15
CA PHE A 168 -3.02 3.67 -18.05
C PHE A 168 -2.73 3.18 -19.48
N ILE A 169 -1.83 2.20 -19.63
CA ILE A 169 -1.46 1.65 -20.95
C ILE A 169 -2.68 1.03 -21.64
N VAL A 170 -3.45 0.20 -20.93
CA VAL A 170 -4.66 -0.44 -21.45
C VAL A 170 -5.66 0.63 -21.93
N PHE A 171 -5.91 1.64 -21.11
CA PHE A 171 -6.86 2.72 -21.43
C PHE A 171 -6.46 3.45 -22.71
N TYR A 172 -5.25 4.02 -22.78
CA TYR A 172 -4.83 4.80 -23.95
C TYR A 172 -4.63 3.94 -25.20
N LYS A 173 -4.11 2.71 -25.06
CA LYS A 173 -4.01 1.78 -26.20
C LYS A 173 -5.37 1.47 -26.80
N SER A 174 -6.39 1.28 -25.96
CA SER A 174 -7.75 0.99 -26.42
C SER A 174 -8.40 2.18 -27.15
N ILE A 175 -8.12 3.41 -26.72
CA ILE A 175 -8.54 4.65 -27.41
C ILE A 175 -7.88 4.74 -28.78
N ILE A 176 -6.55 4.60 -28.82
CA ILE A 176 -5.78 4.67 -30.08
C ILE A 176 -6.30 3.62 -31.06
N LEU A 177 -6.44 2.36 -30.64
CA LEU A 177 -6.95 1.30 -31.51
C LEU A 177 -8.37 1.57 -32.02
N SER A 178 -9.22 2.23 -31.23
CA SER A 178 -10.58 2.58 -31.63
C SER A 178 -10.62 3.68 -32.66
N ILE A 179 -9.73 4.68 -32.55
CA ILE A 179 -9.54 5.72 -33.56
C ILE A 179 -9.04 5.10 -34.87
N TRP A 180 -8.00 4.26 -34.80
CA TRP A 180 -7.40 3.63 -35.98
C TRP A 180 -8.36 2.70 -36.73
N LYS A 181 -9.23 2.00 -35.99
CA LYS A 181 -10.25 1.10 -36.58
C LYS A 181 -11.58 1.79 -36.86
N ILE A 182 -11.71 3.08 -36.56
CA ILE A 182 -12.95 3.87 -36.69
C ILE A 182 -14.14 3.10 -36.07
N SER A 183 -13.92 2.54 -34.88
CA SER A 183 -14.90 1.67 -34.22
C SER A 183 -14.75 1.75 -32.71
N PHE A 184 -15.87 1.83 -32.00
CA PHE A 184 -15.88 1.79 -30.52
C PHE A 184 -15.68 0.38 -29.95
N LYS A 185 -15.79 -0.65 -30.78
CA LYS A 185 -15.70 -2.05 -30.36
C LYS A 185 -14.39 -2.39 -29.60
N PRO A 186 -13.19 -1.98 -30.06
CA PRO A 186 -11.94 -2.26 -29.35
C PRO A 186 -11.88 -1.63 -27.96
N PHE A 187 -12.34 -0.38 -27.82
CA PHE A 187 -12.44 0.28 -26.52
C PHE A 187 -13.37 -0.48 -25.60
N LYS A 188 -14.61 -0.76 -26.03
CA LYS A 188 -15.61 -1.47 -25.21
C LYS A 188 -15.09 -2.83 -24.74
N GLU A 189 -14.47 -3.61 -25.62
CA GLU A 189 -13.95 -4.93 -25.28
C GLU A 189 -12.78 -4.86 -24.29
N SER A 190 -11.81 -3.98 -24.52
CA SER A 190 -10.66 -3.83 -23.61
C SER A 190 -11.09 -3.23 -22.27
N PHE A 191 -12.05 -2.30 -22.28
CA PHE A 191 -12.58 -1.69 -21.07
C PHE A 191 -13.25 -2.73 -20.15
N GLN A 192 -14.03 -3.65 -20.73
CA GLN A 192 -14.72 -4.71 -19.98
C GLN A 192 -13.79 -5.84 -19.54
N LYS A 193 -12.89 -6.29 -20.43
CA LYS A 193 -12.08 -7.50 -20.18
C LYS A 193 -10.79 -7.23 -19.42
N GLU A 194 -10.23 -6.02 -19.54
CA GLU A 194 -8.91 -5.69 -19.00
C GLU A 194 -8.98 -4.53 -18.00
N PHE A 195 -9.55 -3.38 -18.41
CA PHE A 195 -9.50 -2.16 -17.60
C PHE A 195 -10.32 -2.26 -16.30
N PHE A 196 -11.60 -2.65 -16.37
CA PHE A 196 -12.43 -2.78 -15.17
C PHE A 196 -11.87 -3.77 -14.13
N PRO A 197 -11.41 -4.97 -14.54
CA PRO A 197 -10.72 -5.87 -13.62
C PRO A 197 -9.47 -5.24 -12.97
N LEU A 198 -8.69 -4.44 -13.71
CA LEU A 198 -7.54 -3.73 -13.14
C LEU A 198 -7.96 -2.70 -12.10
N ILE A 199 -8.96 -1.85 -12.41
CA ILE A 199 -9.48 -0.87 -11.46
C ILE A 199 -10.00 -1.54 -10.18
N PHE A 200 -10.74 -2.64 -10.32
CA PHE A 200 -11.22 -3.40 -9.16
C PHE A 200 -10.07 -3.93 -8.30
N LYS A 201 -9.03 -4.52 -8.93
CA LYS A 201 -7.83 -4.99 -8.21
C LYS A 201 -7.14 -3.85 -7.47
N ILE A 202 -6.88 -2.73 -8.15
CA ILE A 202 -6.23 -1.56 -7.56
C ILE A 202 -7.03 -1.06 -6.35
N THR A 203 -8.35 -0.95 -6.50
CA THR A 203 -9.24 -0.52 -5.42
C THR A 203 -9.15 -1.43 -4.20
N MET A 204 -9.19 -2.75 -4.41
CA MET A 204 -9.07 -3.74 -3.33
C MET A 204 -7.70 -3.69 -2.64
N ILE A 205 -6.62 -3.54 -3.42
CA ILE A 205 -5.26 -3.45 -2.90
C ILE A 205 -5.09 -2.17 -2.07
N LEU A 206 -5.57 -1.02 -2.57
CA LEU A 206 -5.47 0.25 -1.85
C LEU A 206 -6.32 0.27 -0.58
N ALA A 207 -7.51 -0.33 -0.60
CA ALA A 207 -8.31 -0.45 0.61
C ALA A 207 -7.58 -1.27 1.69
N LEU A 208 -6.96 -2.39 1.29
CA LEU A 208 -6.14 -3.19 2.21
C LEU A 208 -4.89 -2.43 2.66
N ALA A 209 -4.23 -1.71 1.75
CA ALA A 209 -3.05 -0.90 2.06
C ALA A 209 -3.38 0.18 3.11
N ALA A 210 -4.48 0.92 2.94
CA ALA A 210 -4.91 1.95 3.88
C ALA A 210 -5.26 1.40 5.26
N VAL A 211 -5.92 0.23 5.31
CA VAL A 211 -6.19 -0.47 6.59
C VAL A 211 -4.87 -0.88 7.25
N LEU A 212 -3.95 -1.48 6.50
CA LEU A 212 -2.66 -1.85 7.05
C LEU A 212 -1.88 -0.59 7.47
N GLU A 213 -1.86 0.46 6.68
CA GLU A 213 -1.12 1.68 7.01
C GLU A 213 -1.54 2.24 8.36
N VAL A 214 -2.85 2.33 8.63
CA VAL A 214 -3.35 2.85 9.90
C VAL A 214 -3.17 1.83 11.02
N PHE A 215 -3.70 0.63 10.87
CA PHE A 215 -3.78 -0.33 11.98
C PHE A 215 -2.45 -1.04 12.25
N TRP A 216 -1.67 -1.35 11.21
CA TRP A 216 -0.37 -2.02 11.33
C TRP A 216 0.74 -1.05 11.71
N SER A 217 0.75 0.19 11.19
CA SER A 217 1.79 1.16 11.60
C SER A 217 1.55 1.65 13.03
N THR A 218 0.29 1.79 13.44
CA THR A 218 -0.06 2.06 14.86
C THR A 218 0.41 0.92 15.76
N TRP A 219 0.34 -0.34 15.28
CA TRP A 219 0.86 -1.52 15.98
C TRP A 219 2.40 -1.59 16.04
N TRP A 220 3.12 -1.22 14.97
CA TRP A 220 4.59 -1.23 14.96
C TRP A 220 5.21 -0.10 15.79
N VAL A 221 4.64 1.11 15.70
CA VAL A 221 5.04 2.22 16.57
C VAL A 221 4.88 1.81 18.04
N TYR A 222 3.81 1.08 18.37
CA TYR A 222 3.58 0.50 19.69
C TYR A 222 4.64 -0.52 20.13
N VAL A 223 4.99 -1.50 19.27
CA VAL A 223 5.94 -2.58 19.63
C VAL A 223 7.40 -2.10 19.69
N PHE A 224 7.81 -1.12 18.88
CA PHE A 224 9.20 -0.68 18.81
C PHE A 224 9.57 0.49 19.72
N THR A 225 8.60 1.32 20.12
CA THR A 225 8.89 2.43 21.01
C THR A 225 8.99 2.02 22.48
N HIS A 226 8.51 0.83 22.86
CA HIS A 226 8.54 0.38 24.26
C HIS A 226 8.91 -1.11 24.44
N PRO A 227 9.87 -1.44 25.33
CA PRO A 227 10.39 -2.80 25.47
C PRO A 227 9.40 -3.80 26.12
N TYR A 228 8.37 -3.37 26.84
CA TYR A 228 7.25 -4.21 27.29
C TYR A 228 6.14 -3.26 27.77
N VAL A 229 5.08 -3.08 27.00
CA VAL A 229 3.87 -2.37 27.44
C VAL A 229 2.75 -3.40 27.38
N SER A 230 2.09 -3.64 28.50
CA SER A 230 0.97 -4.57 28.53
C SER A 230 -0.17 -4.00 27.70
N TRP A 231 -1.07 -4.85 27.17
CA TRP A 231 -2.27 -4.37 26.46
C TRP A 231 -3.07 -3.33 27.25
N TRP A 232 -2.98 -3.36 28.58
CA TRP A 232 -3.55 -2.37 29.49
C TRP A 232 -2.80 -1.04 29.42
N ASP A 233 -1.48 -1.03 29.43
CA ASP A 233 -0.66 0.19 29.41
C ASP A 233 -0.71 0.92 28.04
N PHE A 234 -0.98 0.20 26.93
CA PHE A 234 -1.25 0.79 25.60
C PHE A 234 -2.50 1.66 25.58
N TYR A 235 -3.52 1.20 26.29
CA TYR A 235 -4.83 1.84 26.33
C TYR A 235 -5.00 2.81 27.50
N LEU A 236 -4.20 2.64 28.56
CA LEU A 236 -4.21 3.47 29.77
C LEU A 236 -3.24 4.67 29.70
N GLY A 237 -2.68 4.95 28.52
CA GLY A 237 -2.07 6.25 28.24
C GLY A 237 -0.73 6.49 28.90
N VAL A 238 0.33 5.97 28.29
CA VAL A 238 1.64 6.63 28.33
C VAL A 238 2.23 6.52 26.91
N PHE A 239 2.87 7.58 26.44
CA PHE A 239 3.62 7.67 25.19
C PHE A 239 2.88 8.19 23.95
N SER A 240 2.81 9.53 23.86
CA SER A 240 2.86 10.23 22.59
C SER A 240 4.23 9.95 21.94
N ALA A 241 4.27 9.45 20.71
CA ALA A 241 5.50 9.50 19.91
C ALA A 241 5.74 10.96 19.47
N LYS A 242 6.30 11.77 20.37
CA LYS A 242 7.01 12.99 19.98
C LYS A 242 8.35 12.55 19.43
N VAL A 243 8.49 12.53 18.11
CA VAL A 243 9.81 12.50 17.47
C VAL A 243 10.39 13.91 17.62
N PHE A 244 11.46 14.03 18.41
CA PHE A 244 12.27 15.24 18.48
C PHE A 244 13.13 15.39 17.23
#